data_AF-A0A3C1PVH9-F1
#
_entry.id   AF-A0A3C1PVH9-F1
#
_cell.length_a   1.000
_cell.length_b   1.000
_cell.length_c   1.000
_cell.angle_alpha   90.00
_cell.angle_beta   90.00
_cell.angle_gamma   90.00
#
_symmetry.space_group_name_H-M   'P 1'
#
loop_
_entity.id
_entity.type
_entity.pdbx_description
1 polymer ?
#
loop_
_entity_poly.entity_id
_entity_poly.type
_entity_poly.pdbx_seq_one_letter_code
_entity_poly.pdbx_strand_id
1 'polypeptide(L)'
;MTSATLFAIGYVALFASLGAYICWNYGVAQLGAQVAGQYIHLMPLYGVVLAFLFLNESLTSHHWIAGLLIAAGLILALRQPKHDLASNPK
;
A
#
# COMPACT_ATOMS: atom_id res chain seq x y z
N MET A 1 6.18 -29.00 12.31
CA MET A 1 6.53 -27.67 11.75
C MET A 1 8.03 -27.63 11.63
N THR A 2 8.59 -27.24 10.48
CA THR A 2 10.06 -27.12 10.34
C THR A 2 10.53 -25.84 11.04
N SER A 3 11.80 -25.80 11.47
CA SER A 3 12.40 -24.60 12.08
C SER A 3 12.31 -23.38 11.16
N ALA A 4 12.48 -23.57 9.85
CA ALA A 4 12.31 -22.53 8.83
C ALA A 4 10.90 -21.91 8.83
N THR A 5 9.85 -22.73 8.96
CA THR A 5 8.47 -22.21 9.05
C THR A 5 8.25 -21.39 10.31
N LEU A 6 8.86 -21.79 11.44
CA LEU A 6 8.77 -21.03 12.69
C LEU A 6 9.39 -19.62 12.56
N PHE A 7 10.56 -19.53 11.92
CA PHE A 7 11.21 -18.24 11.64
C PHE A 7 10.40 -17.38 10.68
N ALA A 8 9.83 -17.96 9.62
CA ALA A 8 8.99 -17.23 8.68
C ALA A 8 7.75 -16.64 9.37
N ILE A 9 7.08 -17.41 10.22
CA ILE A 9 5.93 -16.94 11.02
C ILE A 9 6.36 -15.80 11.95
N GLY A 10 7.48 -15.97 12.67
CA GLY A 10 8.00 -14.94 13.57
C GLY A 10 8.32 -13.64 12.85
N TYR A 11 8.95 -13.72 11.67
CA TYR A 11 9.25 -12.56 10.84
C TYR A 11 7.98 -11.80 10.41
N VAL A 12 6.99 -12.52 9.87
CA VAL A 12 5.74 -11.92 9.41
C VAL A 12 4.97 -11.30 10.57
N ALA A 13 4.87 -11.98 11.71
CA ALA A 13 4.16 -11.48 12.88
C ALA A 13 4.78 -10.18 13.44
N LEU A 14 6.10 -10.11 13.52
CA LEU A 14 6.78 -8.96 14.13
C LEU A 14 6.92 -7.78 13.16
N PHE A 15 7.41 -8.01 11.94
CA PHE A 15 7.71 -6.94 11.01
C PHE A 15 6.54 -6.59 10.11
N ALA A 16 6.01 -7.58 9.39
CA ALA A 16 4.95 -7.34 8.41
C ALA A 16 3.59 -7.03 9.07
N SER A 17 3.37 -7.45 10.31
CA SER A 17 2.15 -7.15 11.07
C SER A 17 2.37 -6.10 12.14
N LEU A 18 3.03 -6.42 13.26
CA LEU A 18 3.10 -5.52 14.42
C LEU A 18 3.81 -4.19 14.08
N GLY A 19 5.00 -4.27 13.50
CA GLY A 19 5.77 -3.10 13.08
C GLY A 19 5.02 -2.25 12.06
N ALA A 20 4.49 -2.88 11.00
CA ALA A 20 3.71 -2.19 9.98
C ALA A 20 2.48 -1.47 10.58
N TYR A 21 1.74 -2.09 11.50
CA TYR A 21 0.60 -1.47 12.16
C TYR A 21 0.99 -0.29 13.04
N ILE A 22 2.10 -0.38 13.77
CA ILE A 22 2.59 0.74 14.58
C ILE A 22 2.96 1.92 13.67
N CYS A 23 3.71 1.68 12.60
CA CYS A 23 4.05 2.70 11.62
C CYS A 23 2.82 3.32 10.96
N TRP A 24 1.82 2.50 10.62
CA TRP A 24 0.56 2.96 10.04
C TRP A 24 -0.21 3.85 11.01
N ASN A 25 -0.44 3.38 12.24
CA ASN A 25 -1.15 4.15 13.25
C ASN A 25 -0.44 5.47 13.58
N TYR A 26 0.89 5.45 13.66
CA TYR A 26 1.70 6.64 13.84
C TYR A 26 1.54 7.61 12.66
N GLY A 27 1.62 7.12 11.43
CA GLY A 27 1.40 7.93 10.22
C GLY A 27 0.01 8.54 10.16
N VAL A 28 -1.03 7.76 10.51
CA VAL A 28 -2.42 8.23 10.61
C VAL A 28 -2.57 9.30 11.70
N ALA A 29 -1.93 9.12 12.85
CA ALA A 29 -1.96 10.10 13.94
C ALA A 29 -1.30 11.44 13.54
N GLN A 30 -0.22 11.41 12.75
CA GLN A 30 0.50 12.61 12.33
C GLN A 30 -0.11 13.31 11.10
N LEU A 31 -0.63 12.55 10.12
CA LEU A 31 -1.11 13.08 8.84
C LEU A 31 -2.65 13.16 8.74
N GLY A 32 -3.36 12.52 9.66
CA GLY A 32 -4.81 12.34 9.60
C GLY A 32 -5.24 11.22 8.65
N ALA A 33 -6.39 10.59 8.96
CA ALA A 33 -6.90 9.43 8.24
C ALA A 33 -7.14 9.69 6.74
N GLN A 34 -7.57 10.91 6.38
CA GLN A 34 -7.85 11.26 4.99
C GLN A 34 -6.59 11.27 4.12
N VAL A 35 -5.49 11.85 4.62
CA VAL A 35 -4.22 11.88 3.89
C VAL A 35 -3.57 10.50 3.91
N ALA A 36 -3.48 9.87 5.09
CA ALA A 36 -2.89 8.54 5.24
C ALA A 36 -3.60 7.51 4.35
N GLY A 37 -4.94 7.52 4.28
CA GLY A 37 -5.72 6.63 3.42
C GLY A 37 -5.36 6.71 1.94
N GLN A 38 -4.91 7.87 1.44
CA GLN A 38 -4.44 7.99 0.06
C GLN A 38 -3.15 7.19 -0.20
N TYR A 39 -2.27 7.05 0.80
CA TYR A 39 -1.01 6.29 0.67
C TYR A 39 -1.24 4.78 0.49
N ILE A 40 -2.39 4.23 0.87
CA ILE A 40 -2.73 2.82 0.61
C ILE A 40 -2.76 2.54 -0.89
N HIS A 41 -3.14 3.52 -1.71
CA HIS A 41 -3.13 3.35 -3.16
C HIS A 41 -1.73 3.25 -3.76
N LEU A 42 -0.66 3.52 -3.00
CA LEU A 42 0.73 3.24 -3.39
C LEU A 42 1.13 1.78 -3.14
N MET A 43 0.35 1.03 -2.35
CA MET A 43 0.64 -0.37 -2.03
C MET A 43 0.81 -1.25 -3.30
N PRO A 44 0.00 -1.12 -4.37
CA PRO A 44 0.22 -1.85 -5.61
C PRO A 44 1.55 -1.52 -6.30
N LEU A 45 1.96 -0.25 -6.26
CA LEU A 45 3.25 0.19 -6.81
C LEU A 45 4.41 -0.48 -6.07
N TYR A 46 4.38 -0.44 -4.74
CA TYR A 46 5.40 -1.13 -3.93
C TYR A 46 5.38 -2.65 -4.16
N GLY A 47 4.20 -3.26 -4.32
CA GLY A 47 4.09 -4.68 -4.64
C GLY A 47 4.84 -5.08 -5.90
N VAL A 48 4.67 -4.34 -7.00
CA VAL A 48 5.37 -4.60 -8.27
C VAL A 48 6.88 -4.37 -8.14
N VAL A 49 7.29 -3.27 -7.48
CA VAL A 49 8.72 -2.96 -7.27
C VAL A 49 9.40 -4.05 -6.44
N LEU A 50 8.76 -4.50 -5.34
CA LEU A 50 9.29 -5.54 -4.48
C LEU A 50 9.31 -6.90 -5.18
N ALA A 51 8.27 -7.25 -5.96
CA ALA A 51 8.26 -8.48 -6.75
C ALA A 51 9.43 -8.52 -7.76
N PHE A 52 9.66 -7.42 -8.49
CA PHE A 52 10.79 -7.31 -9.39
C PHE A 52 12.14 -7.47 -8.67
N LEU A 53 12.33 -6.80 -7.53
CA LEU A 53 13.61 -6.81 -6.80
C LEU A 53 13.89 -8.11 -6.04
N PHE A 54 12.88 -8.69 -5.39
CA PHE A 54 13.06 -9.82 -4.48
C PHE A 54 12.72 -11.19 -5.10
N LEU A 55 11.72 -11.24 -5.98
CA LEU A 55 11.32 -12.49 -6.65
C LEU A 55 12.03 -12.66 -8.00
N ASN A 56 12.77 -11.64 -8.46
CA ASN A 56 13.49 -11.64 -9.72
C ASN A 56 12.58 -11.94 -10.93
N GLU A 57 11.30 -11.59 -10.83
CA GLU A 57 10.32 -11.79 -11.89
C GLU A 57 10.64 -10.86 -13.08
N SER A 58 10.78 -11.44 -14.27
CA SER A 58 10.89 -10.65 -15.50
C SER A 58 9.59 -9.88 -15.73
N LEU A 59 9.70 -8.55 -15.84
CA LEU A 59 8.60 -7.66 -16.22
C LEU A 59 8.18 -7.93 -17.67
N THR A 60 7.40 -8.99 -17.86
CA THR A 60 6.76 -9.32 -19.14
C THR A 60 5.68 -8.29 -19.49
N SER A 61 5.20 -8.29 -20.73
CA SER A 61 4.18 -7.35 -21.23
C SER A 61 2.91 -7.26 -20.36
N HIS A 62 2.58 -8.33 -19.64
CA HIS A 62 1.45 -8.35 -18.70
C HIS A 62 1.64 -7.41 -17.50
N HIS A 63 2.88 -7.24 -17.02
CA HIS A 63 3.19 -6.29 -15.93
C HIS A 63 2.99 -4.85 -16.37
N TRP A 64 3.22 -4.53 -17.65
CA TRP A 64 2.93 -3.20 -18.21
C TRP A 64 1.43 -2.93 -18.26
N ILE A 65 0.63 -3.92 -18.65
CA ILE A 65 -0.85 -3.82 -18.65
C ILE A 65 -1.36 -3.66 -17.22
N ALA A 66 -0.85 -4.48 -16.28
CA ALA A 66 -1.19 -4.38 -14.86
C ALA A 66 -0.79 -3.03 -14.26
N GLY A 67 0.41 -2.54 -14.59
CA GLY A 67 0.90 -1.23 -14.19
C GLY A 67 0.03 -0.08 -14.72
N LEU A 68 -0.39 -0.15 -15.98
CA LEU A 68 -1.33 0.81 -16.58
C LEU A 68 -2.71 0.78 -15.89
N LEU A 69 -3.23 -0.40 -15.60
CA LEU A 69 -4.51 -0.58 -14.88
C LEU A 69 -4.45 -0.03 -13.46
N ILE A 70 -3.35 -0.32 -12.73
CA ILE A 70 -3.08 0.23 -11.41
C ILE A 70 -2.99 1.76 -11.48
N ALA A 71 -2.23 2.31 -12.44
CA ALA A 71 -2.07 3.74 -12.60
C ALA A 71 -3.41 4.43 -12.95
N ALA A 72 -4.22 3.84 -13.83
CA ALA A 72 -5.55 4.34 -14.16
C ALA A 72 -6.48 4.32 -12.95
N GLY A 73 -6.53 3.21 -12.21
CA GLY A 73 -7.30 3.09 -10.98
C GLY A 73 -6.86 4.08 -9.90
N LEU A 74 -5.55 4.29 -9.74
CA LEU A 74 -4.97 5.27 -8.83
C LEU A 74 -5.37 6.69 -9.22
N ILE A 75 -5.25 7.07 -10.50
CA ILE A 75 -5.65 8.41 -10.98
C ILE A 75 -7.14 8.64 -10.74
N LEU A 76 -8.00 7.65 -10.96
CA LEU A 76 -9.43 7.75 -10.68
C LEU A 76 -9.72 7.87 -9.18
N ALA A 77 -9.04 7.08 -8.34
CA ALA A 77 -9.20 7.14 -6.89
C ALA A 77 -8.73 8.48 -6.30
N LEU A 78 -7.62 9.02 -6.80
CA LEU A 78 -7.09 10.32 -6.40
C LEU A 78 -7.94 11.49 -6.94
N ARG A 79 -8.73 11.27 -7.99
CA ARG A 79 -9.73 12.21 -8.51
C ARG A 79 -11.00 12.24 -7.67
N GLN A 80 -10.88 12.23 -6.34
CA GLN A 80 -12.01 12.54 -5.48
C GLN A 80 -12.45 13.99 -5.79
N PRO A 81 -13.72 14.22 -6.19
CA PRO A 81 -14.25 15.56 -6.25
C PRO A 81 -14.13 16.16 -4.85
N LYS A 82 -13.53 17.35 -4.75
CA LYS A 82 -13.67 18.21 -3.56
C LYS A 82 -15.13 18.65 -3.45
N HIS A 83 -16.05 17.76 -3.08
CA HIS A 83 -17.45 18.11 -2.91
C HIS A 83 -17.88 18.17 -1.44
N ASP A 84 -16.96 18.29 -0.47
CA ASP A 84 -17.38 18.39 0.95
C ASP A 84 -16.72 19.53 1.74
N LEU A 85 -16.06 20.49 1.07
CA LEU A 85 -15.51 21.69 1.74
C LEU A 85 -16.47 22.90 1.74
N ALA A 86 -17.74 22.72 1.36
CA ALA A 86 -18.70 23.83 1.21
C ALA A 86 -20.08 23.59 1.85
N SER A 87 -20.19 22.79 2.92
CA SER A 87 -21.51 22.57 3.55
C SER A 87 -21.54 22.43 5.08
N ASN A 88 -20.60 23.01 5.84
CA ASN A 88 -20.98 23.42 7.20
C ASN A 88 -20.13 24.55 7.80
N PRO A 89 -20.66 25.78 7.90
CA PRO A 89 -20.16 26.79 8.81
C PRO A 89 -20.96 26.73 10.11
N LYS A 90 -20.62 25.83 11.05
CA LYS A 90 -20.92 25.92 12.50
C LYS A 90 -19.91 25.12 13.30
#